data_AF-A0A392NCP6-F1
#
_entry.id   AF-A0A392NCP6-F1
#
_cell.length_a   1.000
_cell.length_b   1.000
_cell.length_c   1.000
_cell.angle_alpha   90.00
_cell.angle_beta   90.00
_cell.angle_gamma   90.00
#
_symmetry.space_group_name_H-M   'P 1'
#
loop_
_entity.id
_entity.type
_entity.pdbx_description
1 polymer ?
#
loop_
_entity_poly.entity_id
_entity_poly.type
_entity_poly.pdbx_seq_one_letter_code
_entity_poly.pdbx_strand_id
1 'polypeptide(L)'
;MPEDDPFFITDGFRASVLVTAVETLQGYINTYDNLSSFPEIFLPILGLLREISEQKNMPNALRDKFKDVAELLKLKVDEHLALRRPLRMRKQKPVPIRLLNPKFEENYIKGRDYDPDRARAEERKLKRQVKREAKGAARELRKDNYFLLEVKDKERALMQKARAEKYGKTKAFLQEQEHAFKSGQLGKGRKRSR
;
A
#
# COMPACT_ATOMS: atom_id res chain seq x y z
N MET A 1 -26.21 57.29 -53.36
CA MET A 1 -26.46 56.84 -54.74
C MET A 1 -27.81 56.14 -54.76
N PRO A 2 -28.71 56.45 -55.70
CA PRO A 2 -29.94 55.68 -55.89
C PRO A 2 -29.60 54.22 -56.27
N GLU A 3 -30.44 53.26 -55.86
CA GLU A 3 -30.17 51.82 -56.06
C GLU A 3 -30.14 51.39 -57.54
N ASP A 4 -30.82 52.13 -58.42
CA ASP A 4 -30.97 51.84 -59.85
C ASP A 4 -29.95 52.58 -60.76
N ASP A 5 -28.80 52.99 -60.22
CA ASP A 5 -27.78 53.66 -61.04
C ASP A 5 -27.22 52.70 -62.11
N PRO A 6 -27.25 53.05 -63.42
CA PRO A 6 -26.74 52.21 -64.51
C PRO A 6 -25.25 51.84 -64.35
N PHE A 7 -24.51 52.57 -63.50
CA PHE A 7 -23.14 52.21 -63.12
C PHE A 7 -23.02 50.77 -62.60
N PHE A 8 -23.96 50.30 -61.77
CA PHE A 8 -23.90 48.97 -61.15
C PHE A 8 -24.09 47.80 -62.13
N ILE A 9 -24.57 48.08 -63.34
CA ILE A 9 -24.78 47.08 -64.39
C ILE A 9 -23.53 46.89 -65.27
N THR A 10 -22.59 47.85 -65.19
CA THR A 10 -21.39 47.87 -66.02
C THR A 10 -20.47 46.69 -65.72
N ASP A 11 -19.92 46.05 -66.76
CA ASP A 11 -18.99 44.92 -66.62
C ASP A 11 -17.75 45.26 -65.78
N GLY A 12 -17.31 46.53 -65.82
CA GLY A 12 -16.22 47.04 -64.98
C GLY A 12 -16.56 47.01 -63.48
N PHE A 13 -17.79 47.36 -63.10
CA PHE A 13 -18.23 47.27 -61.70
C PHE A 13 -18.38 45.80 -61.27
N ARG A 14 -18.94 44.95 -62.13
CA ARG A 14 -19.03 43.50 -61.85
C ARG A 14 -17.66 42.86 -61.67
N ALA A 15 -16.69 43.21 -62.53
CA ALA A 15 -15.32 42.74 -62.43
C ALA A 15 -14.63 43.26 -61.15
N SER A 16 -14.84 44.52 -60.77
CA SER A 16 -14.24 45.07 -59.54
C SER A 16 -14.79 44.39 -58.28
N VAL A 17 -16.10 44.12 -58.22
CA VAL A 17 -16.71 43.35 -57.13
C VAL A 17 -16.09 41.96 -57.03
N LEU A 18 -15.93 41.24 -58.16
CA LEU A 18 -15.28 39.93 -58.16
C LEU A 18 -13.83 39.99 -57.70
N VAL A 19 -13.06 41.00 -58.12
CA VAL A 19 -11.67 41.19 -57.65
C VAL A 19 -11.65 41.37 -56.13
N THR A 20 -12.49 42.25 -55.59
CA THR A 20 -12.54 42.48 -54.14
C THR A 20 -12.97 41.23 -53.36
N ALA A 21 -13.90 40.44 -53.90
CA ALA A 21 -14.33 39.17 -53.32
C ALA A 21 -13.19 38.14 -53.28
N VAL A 22 -12.38 38.05 -54.34
CA VAL A 22 -11.22 37.15 -54.39
C VAL A 22 -10.11 37.61 -53.45
N GLU A 23 -9.82 38.91 -53.39
CA GLU A 23 -8.78 39.46 -52.51
C GLU A 23 -9.15 39.31 -51.03
N THR A 24 -10.41 39.55 -50.68
CA THR A 24 -10.93 39.29 -49.33
C THR A 24 -10.86 37.80 -48.98
N LEU A 25 -11.22 36.92 -49.92
CA LEU A 25 -11.10 35.47 -49.75
C LEU A 25 -9.66 35.02 -49.54
N GLN A 26 -8.71 35.58 -50.30
CA GLN A 26 -7.27 35.36 -50.09
C GLN A 26 -6.84 35.83 -48.69
N GLY A 27 -7.36 36.96 -48.21
CA GLY A 27 -7.20 37.40 -46.83
C GLY A 27 -7.67 36.35 -45.82
N TYR A 28 -8.89 35.83 -45.99
CA TYR A 28 -9.46 34.81 -45.10
C TYR A 28 -8.68 33.50 -45.08
N ILE A 29 -8.17 33.07 -46.24
CA ILE A 29 -7.29 31.90 -46.36
C ILE A 29 -6.03 32.07 -45.51
N ASN A 30 -5.50 33.29 -45.41
CA ASN A 30 -4.32 33.57 -44.59
C ASN A 30 -4.67 33.73 -43.10
N THR A 31 -5.80 34.34 -42.76
CA THR A 31 -6.19 34.52 -41.35
C THR A 31 -6.63 33.22 -40.68
N TYR A 32 -7.29 32.33 -41.43
CA TYR A 32 -7.85 31.09 -40.89
C TYR A 32 -6.93 29.87 -41.01
N ASP A 33 -5.69 30.09 -41.40
CA ASP A 33 -4.69 29.04 -41.58
C ASP A 33 -4.44 28.20 -40.31
N ASN A 34 -4.73 28.72 -39.13
CA ASN A 34 -4.53 27.98 -37.88
C ASN A 34 -5.72 27.07 -37.49
N LEU A 35 -6.82 27.08 -38.25
CA LEU A 35 -8.01 26.28 -37.91
C LEU A 35 -7.82 24.82 -38.31
N SER A 36 -8.09 23.91 -37.38
CA SER A 36 -8.06 22.46 -37.68
C SER A 36 -9.16 22.00 -38.63
N SER A 37 -10.20 22.83 -38.83
CA SER A 37 -11.30 22.63 -39.77
C SER A 37 -11.10 23.36 -41.09
N PHE A 38 -9.88 23.82 -41.38
CA PHE A 38 -9.57 24.56 -42.60
C PHE A 38 -9.95 23.79 -43.88
N PRO A 39 -9.60 22.50 -44.06
CA PRO A 39 -9.99 21.75 -45.25
C PRO A 39 -11.51 21.71 -45.45
N GLU A 40 -12.30 21.49 -44.39
CA GLU A 40 -13.76 21.39 -44.47
C GLU A 40 -14.43 22.68 -44.94
N ILE A 41 -13.88 23.83 -44.54
CA ILE A 41 -14.42 25.15 -44.89
C ILE A 41 -14.06 25.51 -46.34
N PHE A 42 -12.82 25.25 -46.75
CA PHE A 42 -12.27 25.77 -48.01
C PHE A 42 -12.27 24.78 -49.18
N LEU A 43 -12.45 23.48 -48.97
CA LEU A 43 -12.59 22.51 -50.06
C LEU A 43 -13.75 22.82 -51.02
N PRO A 44 -14.97 23.13 -50.55
CA PRO A 44 -16.07 23.50 -51.44
C PRO A 44 -15.76 24.75 -52.26
N ILE A 45 -15.09 25.72 -51.63
CA ILE A 45 -14.67 26.98 -52.25
C ILE A 45 -13.64 26.73 -53.34
N LEU A 46 -12.68 25.82 -53.11
CA LEU A 46 -11.67 25.44 -54.11
C LEU A 46 -12.33 24.88 -55.39
N GLY A 47 -13.39 24.09 -55.25
CA GLY A 47 -14.18 23.60 -56.38
C GLY A 47 -14.78 24.75 -57.19
N LEU A 48 -15.45 25.68 -56.50
CA LEU A 48 -16.07 26.85 -57.13
C LEU A 48 -15.05 27.76 -57.83
N LEU A 49 -13.89 28.01 -57.22
CA LEU A 49 -12.84 28.85 -57.82
C LEU A 49 -12.32 28.24 -59.14
N ARG A 50 -12.19 26.90 -59.21
CA ARG A 50 -11.77 26.21 -60.44
C ARG A 50 -12.83 26.33 -61.53
N GLU A 51 -14.09 26.06 -61.20
CA GLU A 51 -15.21 26.21 -62.14
C GLU A 51 -15.29 27.63 -62.72
N ILE A 52 -15.12 28.66 -61.87
CA ILE A 52 -15.12 30.06 -62.30
C ILE A 52 -13.93 30.35 -63.22
N SER A 53 -12.76 29.80 -62.93
CA SER A 53 -11.54 30.01 -63.74
C SER A 53 -11.62 29.41 -65.15
N GLU A 54 -12.46 28.39 -65.34
CA GLU A 54 -12.69 27.72 -66.62
C GLU A 54 -13.69 28.47 -67.52
N GLN A 55 -14.44 29.44 -66.97
CA GLN A 55 -15.42 30.20 -67.73
C GLN A 55 -14.76 31.04 -68.83
N LYS A 56 -15.36 31.07 -70.03
CA LYS A 56 -14.78 31.78 -71.19
C LYS A 56 -14.99 33.30 -71.12
N ASN A 57 -16.01 33.76 -70.41
CA ASN A 57 -16.48 35.15 -70.42
C ASN A 57 -15.79 36.05 -69.37
N MET A 58 -14.49 35.87 -69.15
CA MET A 58 -13.76 36.58 -68.09
C MET A 58 -12.42 37.14 -68.58
N PRO A 59 -12.06 38.39 -68.21
CA PRO A 59 -10.76 38.96 -68.53
C PRO A 59 -9.61 38.07 -68.04
N ASN A 60 -8.55 37.96 -68.84
CA ASN A 60 -7.41 37.09 -68.54
C ASN A 60 -6.79 37.39 -67.17
N ALA A 61 -6.58 38.67 -66.84
CA ALA A 61 -6.01 39.08 -65.56
C ALA A 61 -6.84 38.63 -64.34
N LEU A 62 -8.18 38.61 -64.46
CA LEU A 62 -9.05 38.15 -63.39
C LEU A 62 -8.99 36.62 -63.27
N ARG A 63 -9.00 35.93 -64.42
CA ARG A 63 -8.85 34.48 -64.50
C ARG A 63 -7.55 34.00 -63.85
N ASP A 64 -6.45 34.70 -64.10
CA ASP A 64 -5.14 34.37 -63.53
C ASP A 64 -5.16 34.55 -62.01
N LYS A 65 -5.74 35.65 -61.49
CA LYS A 65 -5.94 35.83 -60.03
C LYS A 65 -6.75 34.69 -59.40
N PHE A 66 -7.83 34.24 -60.04
CA PHE A 66 -8.62 33.10 -59.54
C PHE A 66 -7.81 31.80 -59.49
N LYS A 67 -6.98 31.55 -60.52
CA LYS A 67 -6.08 30.39 -60.55
C LYS A 67 -5.02 30.46 -59.45
N ASP A 68 -4.38 31.61 -59.27
CA ASP A 68 -3.35 31.82 -58.24
C ASP A 68 -3.92 31.55 -56.84
N VAL A 69 -5.12 32.09 -56.55
CA VAL A 69 -5.79 31.86 -55.26
C VAL A 69 -6.23 30.40 -55.10
N ALA A 70 -6.70 29.75 -56.18
CA ALA A 70 -7.05 28.33 -56.14
C ALA A 70 -5.82 27.43 -55.91
N GLU A 71 -4.67 27.75 -56.49
CA GLU A 71 -3.42 27.03 -56.27
C GLU A 71 -2.91 27.22 -54.83
N LEU A 72 -2.89 28.46 -54.33
CA LEU A 72 -2.56 28.76 -52.94
C LEU A 72 -3.46 27.98 -51.96
N LEU A 73 -4.76 27.99 -52.23
CA LEU A 73 -5.74 27.29 -51.39
C LEU A 73 -5.52 25.77 -51.42
N LYS A 74 -5.23 25.19 -52.59
CA LYS A 74 -4.92 23.77 -52.74
C LYS A 74 -3.70 23.38 -51.91
N LEU A 75 -2.61 24.14 -52.01
CA LEU A 75 -1.38 23.89 -51.24
C LEU A 75 -1.66 23.87 -49.74
N LYS A 76 -2.39 24.87 -49.22
CA LYS A 76 -2.76 24.93 -47.80
C LYS A 76 -3.65 23.76 -47.38
N VAL A 77 -4.65 23.41 -48.19
CA VAL A 77 -5.51 22.26 -47.91
C VAL A 77 -4.69 20.97 -47.81
N ASP A 78 -3.76 20.75 -48.74
CA ASP A 78 -2.89 19.57 -48.76
C ASP A 78 -1.96 19.53 -47.53
N GLU A 79 -1.38 20.67 -47.13
CA GLU A 79 -0.58 20.81 -45.90
C GLU A 79 -1.41 20.47 -44.65
N HIS A 80 -2.62 21.01 -44.54
CA HIS A 80 -3.53 20.76 -43.42
C HIS A 80 -3.95 19.30 -43.33
N LEU A 81 -4.22 18.65 -44.47
CA LEU A 81 -4.53 17.23 -44.54
C LEU A 81 -3.34 16.37 -44.12
N ALA A 82 -2.12 16.74 -44.52
CA ALA A 82 -0.89 16.02 -44.14
C ALA A 82 -0.59 16.13 -42.64
N LEU A 83 -0.85 17.28 -42.02
CA LEU A 83 -0.62 17.53 -40.59
C LEU A 83 -1.77 17.03 -39.69
N ARG A 84 -2.92 16.66 -40.28
CA ARG A 84 -4.14 16.35 -39.54
C ARG A 84 -3.95 15.16 -38.60
N ARG A 85 -4.37 15.35 -37.34
CA ARG A 85 -4.38 14.29 -36.32
C ARG A 85 -5.80 14.08 -35.81
N PRO A 86 -6.19 12.83 -35.49
CA PRO A 86 -7.49 12.56 -34.88
C PRO A 86 -7.61 13.25 -33.52
N LEU A 87 -8.79 13.80 -33.23
CA LEU A 87 -9.08 14.49 -31.98
C LEU A 87 -8.98 13.51 -30.79
N ARG A 88 -8.29 13.95 -29.74
CA ARG A 88 -8.05 13.17 -28.52
C ARG A 88 -8.61 13.92 -27.30
N MET A 89 -9.94 14.05 -27.25
CA MET A 89 -10.67 14.90 -26.29
C MET A 89 -10.58 14.44 -24.83
N ARG A 90 -10.46 13.12 -24.60
CA ARG A 90 -10.52 12.52 -23.25
C ARG A 90 -9.16 12.05 -22.73
N LYS A 91 -8.09 12.79 -23.04
CA LYS A 91 -6.77 12.50 -22.48
C LYS A 91 -6.62 13.20 -21.12
N GLN A 92 -6.87 12.45 -20.06
CA GLN A 92 -6.60 12.89 -18.69
C GLN A 92 -5.27 12.32 -18.20
N LYS A 93 -4.52 13.12 -17.44
CA LYS A 93 -3.36 12.60 -16.74
C LYS A 93 -3.85 11.68 -15.61
N PRO A 94 -3.25 10.49 -15.42
CA PRO A 94 -3.64 9.60 -14.34
C PRO A 94 -3.44 10.30 -12.99
N VAL A 95 -4.38 10.09 -12.08
CA VAL A 95 -4.28 10.63 -10.71
C VAL A 95 -3.14 9.90 -9.99
N PRO A 96 -2.20 10.63 -9.35
CA PRO A 96 -1.13 9.99 -8.60
C PRO A 96 -1.67 9.18 -7.42
N ILE A 97 -0.94 8.12 -7.06
CA ILE A 97 -1.27 7.29 -5.90
C ILE A 97 -1.21 8.16 -4.65
N ARG A 98 -2.21 8.02 -3.77
CA ARG A 98 -2.24 8.72 -2.48
C ARG A 98 -1.10 8.23 -1.60
N LEU A 99 -0.18 9.12 -1.26
CA LEU A 99 0.89 8.85 -0.31
C LEU A 99 0.34 9.01 1.12
N LEU A 100 0.71 8.09 2.01
CA LEU A 100 0.36 8.14 3.42
C LEU A 100 1.62 8.36 4.25
N ASN A 101 1.50 9.16 5.29
CA ASN A 101 2.61 9.40 6.20
C ASN A 101 2.75 8.23 7.17
N PRO A 102 3.96 7.65 7.34
CA PRO A 102 4.17 6.58 8.31
C PRO A 102 4.02 7.14 9.73
N LYS A 103 3.39 6.35 10.60
CA LYS A 103 3.30 6.66 12.03
C LYS A 103 4.47 5.99 12.75
N PHE A 104 5.37 6.79 13.30
CA PHE A 104 6.50 6.31 14.10
C PHE A 104 6.83 7.31 15.21
N GLU A 105 7.58 6.85 16.22
CA GLU A 105 8.11 7.69 17.29
C GLU A 105 9.55 8.09 16.92
N GLU A 106 9.87 9.39 16.93
CA GLU A 106 11.22 9.86 16.58
C GLU A 106 12.30 9.32 17.54
N ASN A 107 11.98 9.27 18.84
CA ASN A 107 12.88 8.78 19.89
C ASN A 107 12.47 7.39 20.37
N TYR A 108 12.50 6.41 19.47
CA TYR A 108 12.11 5.04 19.80
C TYR A 108 13.14 4.34 20.70
N ILE A 109 12.66 3.83 21.83
CA ILE A 109 13.42 3.06 22.84
C ILE A 109 12.75 1.70 22.97
N LYS A 110 13.51 0.64 22.70
CA LYS A 110 13.03 -0.74 22.80
C LYS A 110 12.61 -1.06 24.24
N GLY A 111 11.36 -1.50 24.41
CA GLY A 111 10.80 -1.90 25.70
C GLY A 111 10.06 -0.80 26.47
N ARG A 112 10.03 0.44 25.94
CA ARG A 112 9.18 1.51 26.45
C ARG A 112 7.75 1.34 25.91
N ASP A 113 6.76 1.62 26.75
CA ASP A 113 5.35 1.68 26.35
C ASP A 113 5.04 3.11 25.88
N TYR A 114 4.55 3.24 24.64
CA TYR A 114 4.20 4.53 24.00
C TYR A 114 2.68 4.72 23.93
N ASP A 115 1.91 4.06 24.80
CA ASP A 115 0.46 4.28 24.89
C ASP A 115 0.18 5.77 25.20
N PRO A 116 -0.65 6.46 24.40
CA PRO A 116 -1.00 7.86 24.66
C PRO A 116 -1.73 8.04 25.99
N ASP A 117 -2.41 7.00 26.48
CA ASP A 117 -3.09 7.02 27.76
C ASP A 117 -2.18 6.51 28.89
N ARG A 118 -1.79 7.42 29.76
CA ARG A 118 -0.90 7.13 30.89
C ARG A 118 -1.53 6.19 31.91
N ALA A 119 -2.84 6.25 32.15
CA ALA A 119 -3.49 5.41 33.14
C ALA A 119 -3.41 3.93 32.74
N ARG A 120 -3.70 3.63 31.45
CA ARG A 120 -3.59 2.28 30.89
C ARG A 120 -2.15 1.76 30.89
N ALA A 121 -1.16 2.63 30.62
CA ALA A 121 0.25 2.25 30.66
C ALA A 121 0.72 1.88 32.08
N GLU A 122 0.37 2.69 33.10
CA GLU A 122 0.73 2.43 34.49
C GLU A 122 0.03 1.17 35.03
N GLU A 123 -1.25 0.96 34.71
CA GLU A 123 -1.96 -0.26 35.11
C GLU A 123 -1.28 -1.52 34.56
N ARG A 124 -0.90 -1.52 33.27
CA ARG A 124 -0.16 -2.63 32.66
C ARG A 124 1.20 -2.85 33.32
N LYS A 125 1.92 -1.77 33.64
CA LYS A 125 3.21 -1.82 34.33
C LYS A 125 3.07 -2.47 35.71
N LEU A 126 2.10 -2.04 36.51
CA LEU A 126 1.80 -2.62 37.82
C LEU A 126 1.42 -4.11 37.71
N LYS A 127 0.54 -4.47 36.77
CA LYS A 127 0.17 -5.87 36.53
C LYS A 127 1.38 -6.75 36.18
N ARG A 128 2.30 -6.24 35.33
CA ARG A 128 3.54 -6.95 34.99
C ARG A 128 4.44 -7.14 36.23
N GLN A 129 4.56 -6.12 37.08
CA GLN A 129 5.34 -6.19 38.30
C GLN A 129 4.76 -7.23 39.28
N VAL A 130 3.46 -7.16 39.58
CA VAL A 130 2.78 -8.12 40.45
C VAL A 130 2.98 -9.56 39.97
N LYS A 131 2.84 -9.82 38.67
CA LYS A 131 3.02 -11.16 38.11
C LYS A 131 4.48 -11.64 38.22
N ARG A 132 5.45 -10.74 38.08
CA ARG A 132 6.88 -11.07 38.22
C ARG A 132 7.20 -11.42 39.67
N GLU A 133 6.78 -10.59 40.61
CA GLU A 133 6.98 -10.81 42.05
C GLU A 133 6.30 -12.10 42.52
N ALA A 134 5.04 -12.31 42.13
CA ALA A 134 4.30 -13.52 42.50
C ALA A 134 4.97 -14.80 41.97
N LYS A 135 5.52 -14.78 40.75
CA LYS A 135 6.29 -15.90 40.19
C LYS A 135 7.61 -16.11 40.93
N GLY A 136 8.30 -15.04 41.30
CA GLY A 136 9.53 -15.08 42.09
C GLY A 136 9.28 -15.71 43.46
N ALA A 137 8.31 -15.18 44.21
CA ALA A 137 7.92 -15.70 45.52
C ALA A 137 7.52 -17.17 45.47
N ALA A 138 6.69 -17.57 44.50
CA ALA A 138 6.29 -18.97 44.34
C ALA A 138 7.47 -19.89 44.01
N ARG A 139 8.49 -19.40 43.29
CA ARG A 139 9.71 -20.18 42.99
C ARG A 139 10.56 -20.38 44.24
N GLU A 140 10.73 -19.34 45.06
CA GLU A 140 11.50 -19.46 46.32
C GLU A 140 10.78 -20.39 47.31
N LEU A 141 9.47 -20.24 47.50
CA LEU A 141 8.69 -21.14 48.37
C LEU A 141 8.80 -22.61 47.96
N ARG A 142 8.87 -22.91 46.66
CA ARG A 142 9.08 -24.29 46.19
C ARG A 142 10.48 -24.79 46.54
N LYS A 143 11.52 -23.98 46.36
CA LYS A 143 12.89 -24.36 46.74
C LYS A 143 12.99 -24.62 48.25
N ASP A 144 12.41 -23.73 49.06
CA ASP A 144 12.39 -23.88 50.51
C ASP A 144 11.67 -25.17 50.93
N ASN A 145 10.56 -25.49 50.27
CA ASN A 145 9.84 -26.74 50.52
C ASN A 145 10.70 -27.97 50.19
N TYR A 146 11.36 -28.00 49.02
CA TYR A 146 12.28 -29.08 48.68
C TYR A 146 13.42 -29.22 49.68
N PHE A 147 14.01 -28.09 50.11
CA PHE A 147 15.06 -28.08 51.11
C PHE A 147 14.57 -28.65 52.46
N LEU A 148 13.41 -28.21 52.95
CA LEU A 148 12.82 -28.71 54.19
C LEU A 148 12.46 -30.20 54.09
N LEU A 149 12.01 -30.66 52.93
CA LEU A 149 11.74 -32.08 52.69
C LEU A 149 13.02 -32.91 52.83
N GLU A 150 14.11 -32.50 52.18
CA GLU A 150 15.40 -33.18 52.27
C GLU A 150 15.93 -33.23 53.71
N VAL A 151 15.79 -32.15 54.46
CA VAL A 151 16.19 -32.11 55.88
C VAL A 151 15.36 -33.09 56.71
N LYS A 152 14.04 -33.08 56.56
CA LYS A 152 13.14 -34.02 57.25
C LYS A 152 13.42 -35.47 56.87
N ASP A 153 13.75 -35.75 55.61
CA ASP A 153 14.09 -37.10 55.14
C ASP A 153 15.38 -37.60 55.77
N LYS A 154 16.40 -36.74 55.88
CA LYS A 154 17.64 -37.06 56.60
C LYS A 154 17.37 -37.35 58.07
N GLU A 155 16.58 -36.52 58.75
CA GLU A 155 16.20 -36.73 60.16
C GLU A 155 15.42 -38.04 60.35
N ARG A 156 14.44 -38.32 59.48
CA ARG A 156 13.68 -39.58 59.50
C ARG A 156 14.58 -40.79 59.28
N ALA A 157 15.51 -40.73 58.33
CA ALA A 157 16.45 -41.80 58.06
C ALA A 157 17.37 -42.07 59.27
N LEU A 158 17.87 -41.02 59.93
CA LEU A 158 18.65 -41.14 61.16
C LEU A 158 17.84 -41.78 62.29
N MET A 159 16.61 -41.33 62.51
CA MET A 159 15.71 -41.92 63.52
C MET A 159 15.39 -43.40 63.22
N GLN A 160 15.16 -43.75 61.95
CA GLN A 160 14.92 -45.13 61.55
C GLN A 160 16.15 -46.01 61.77
N LYS A 161 17.35 -45.54 61.42
CA LYS A 161 18.62 -46.25 61.71
C LYS A 161 18.77 -46.49 63.22
N ALA A 162 18.60 -45.46 64.04
CA ALA A 162 18.67 -45.58 65.49
C ALA A 162 17.63 -46.56 66.06
N ARG A 163 16.40 -46.56 65.53
CA ARG A 163 15.34 -47.52 65.91
C ARG A 163 15.71 -48.94 65.49
N ALA A 164 16.20 -49.13 64.27
CA ALA A 164 16.61 -50.43 63.75
C ALA A 164 17.80 -51.01 64.54
N GLU A 165 18.77 -50.18 64.92
CA GLU A 165 19.87 -50.58 65.81
C GLU A 165 19.37 -51.03 67.18
N LYS A 166 18.48 -50.26 67.82
CA LYS A 166 17.86 -50.64 69.11
C LYS A 166 17.07 -51.94 69.00
N TYR A 167 16.29 -52.10 67.94
CA TYR A 167 15.54 -53.33 67.67
C TYR A 167 16.48 -54.52 67.40
N GLY A 168 17.57 -54.31 66.65
CA GLY A 168 18.59 -55.32 66.40
C GLY A 168 19.27 -55.78 67.69
N LYS A 169 19.67 -54.84 68.56
CA LYS A 169 20.26 -55.16 69.88
C LYS A 169 19.30 -55.96 70.76
N THR A 170 18.04 -55.54 70.85
CA THR A 170 17.02 -56.25 71.64
C THR A 170 16.73 -57.65 71.08
N LYS A 171 16.64 -57.80 69.75
CA LYS A 171 16.48 -59.11 69.10
C LYS A 171 17.68 -60.01 69.32
N ALA A 172 18.90 -59.51 69.18
CA ALA A 172 20.12 -60.28 69.43
C ALA A 172 20.17 -60.77 70.88
N PHE A 173 19.85 -59.91 71.84
CA PHE A 173 19.73 -60.28 73.26
C PHE A 173 18.69 -61.38 73.50
N LEU A 174 17.50 -61.29 72.87
CA LEU A 174 16.48 -62.34 72.96
C LEU A 174 16.95 -63.67 72.35
N GLN A 175 17.65 -63.62 71.21
CA GLN A 175 18.20 -64.81 70.56
C GLN A 175 19.29 -65.47 71.43
N GLU A 176 20.13 -64.68 72.08
CA GLU A 176 21.14 -65.17 73.03
C GLU A 176 20.49 -65.88 74.22
N GLN A 177 19.41 -65.31 74.80
CA GLN A 177 18.64 -65.98 75.84
C GLN A 177 18.01 -67.29 75.35
N GLU A 178 17.41 -67.29 74.17
CA GLU A 178 16.82 -68.50 73.57
C GLU A 178 17.88 -69.59 73.36
N HIS A 179 19.05 -69.21 72.86
CA HIS A 179 20.19 -70.11 72.70
C HIS A 179 20.67 -70.68 74.04
N ALA A 180 20.88 -69.83 75.06
CA ALA A 180 21.27 -70.26 76.41
C ALA A 180 20.24 -71.21 77.05
N PHE A 181 18.95 -71.01 76.77
CA PHE A 181 17.88 -71.90 77.19
C PHE A 181 17.95 -73.26 76.48
N LYS A 182 18.14 -73.27 75.16
CA LYS A 182 18.24 -74.50 74.34
C LYS A 182 19.53 -75.30 74.62
N SER A 183 20.65 -74.63 74.87
CA SER A 183 21.95 -75.25 75.16
C SER A 183 22.04 -75.82 76.59
N GLY A 184 21.08 -75.51 77.45
CA GLY A 184 20.97 -76.08 78.81
C GLY A 184 21.78 -75.36 79.89
N GLN A 185 22.37 -74.20 79.59
CA GLN A 185 23.18 -73.41 80.53
C GLN A 185 22.36 -72.82 81.69
N LEU A 186 21.05 -72.61 81.50
CA LEU A 186 20.14 -72.07 82.53
C LEU A 186 19.56 -73.13 83.48
N GLY A 187 20.02 -74.39 83.40
CA GLY A 187 19.55 -75.49 84.24
C GLY A 187 18.17 -75.99 83.83
N LYS A 188 18.07 -77.27 83.41
CA LYS A 188 16.77 -77.90 83.19
C LYS A 188 16.03 -77.91 84.54
N GLY A 189 14.98 -77.10 84.66
CA GLY A 189 14.14 -77.04 85.85
C GLY A 189 13.82 -78.46 86.33
N ARG A 190 14.21 -78.76 87.58
CA ARG A 190 13.96 -80.06 88.22
C ARG A 190 12.49 -80.43 88.02
N LYS A 191 12.22 -81.50 87.27
CA LYS A 191 10.89 -82.11 87.21
C LYS A 191 10.54 -82.54 88.64
N ARG A 192 9.59 -81.85 89.27
CA ARG A 192 8.93 -82.35 90.49
C ARG A 192 8.15 -83.60 90.08
N SER A 193 8.62 -84.75 90.53
CA SER A 193 7.87 -86.01 90.43
C SER A 193 6.70 -85.96 91.41
N ARG A 194 5.52 -86.35 90.93
CA ARG A 194 4.41 -86.89 91.71
C ARG A 194 4.01 -88.20 91.06
#